data_AF-A0A1H7CYY2-F1
#
_entry.id   AF-A0A1H7CYY2-F1
#
_cell.length_a   1.000
_cell.length_b   1.000
_cell.length_c   1.000
_cell.angle_alpha   90.00
_cell.angle_beta   90.00
_cell.angle_gamma   90.00
#
_symmetry.space_group_name_H-M   'P 1'
#
loop_
_entity.id
_entity.type
_entity.pdbx_description
1 polymer ?
#
loop_
_entity_poly.entity_id
_entity_poly.type
_entity_poly.pdbx_seq_one_letter_code
_entity_poly.pdbx_strand_id
1 'polypeptide(L)'
;MSRHQFPGIEPGTSVSIGWDRPLGTFFVQVLRPHPHLTGEDETVAWHGAHPGELTTAAAAVTIASRWADLPADLAITLETDRLMTLGQSDGEAQIAIKRRFFGD
;
A
#
# COMPACT_ATOMS: atom_id res chain seq x y z
N MET A 1 -9.37 4.80 -2.65
CA MET A 1 -8.23 4.14 -2.00
C MET A 1 -8.77 2.93 -1.24
N SER A 2 -8.08 1.82 -1.26
CA SER A 2 -8.37 0.67 -0.41
C SER A 2 -7.16 0.30 0.44
N ARG A 3 -7.40 -0.37 1.57
CA ARG A 3 -6.36 -0.88 2.47
C ARG A 3 -6.87 -2.13 3.15
N HIS A 4 -6.07 -3.18 3.08
CA HIS A 4 -6.24 -4.43 3.79
C HIS A 4 -5.04 -4.61 4.71
N GLN A 5 -5.29 -5.07 5.94
CA GLN A 5 -4.23 -5.25 6.93
C GLN A 5 -4.20 -6.70 7.39
N PHE A 6 -3.00 -7.26 7.45
CA PHE A 6 -2.72 -8.63 7.86
C PHE A 6 -1.68 -8.62 8.99
N PRO A 7 -1.76 -9.57 9.94
CA PRO A 7 -0.67 -9.81 10.85
C PRO A 7 0.56 -10.29 10.07
N GLY A 8 1.75 -9.83 10.47
CA GLY A 8 3.00 -10.34 9.93
C GLY A 8 3.36 -11.71 10.49
N ILE A 9 4.26 -12.42 9.80
CA ILE A 9 4.84 -13.70 10.22
C ILE A 9 5.58 -13.53 11.54
N GLU A 10 6.30 -12.41 11.70
CA GLU A 10 6.96 -12.05 12.96
C GLU A 10 5.98 -11.39 13.93
N PRO A 11 5.96 -11.80 15.22
CA PRO A 11 5.07 -11.21 16.23
C PRO A 11 5.19 -9.69 16.31
N GLY A 12 4.05 -9.01 16.34
CA GLY A 12 3.98 -7.55 16.41
C GLY A 12 4.14 -6.85 15.06
N THR A 13 4.56 -7.54 14.01
CA THR A 13 4.61 -6.97 12.65
C THR A 13 3.20 -6.86 12.07
N SER A 14 2.92 -5.81 11.32
CA SER A 14 1.71 -5.68 10.53
C SER A 14 2.03 -5.34 9.08
N VAL A 15 1.27 -5.94 8.16
CA VAL A 15 1.42 -5.76 6.72
C VAL A 15 0.14 -5.13 6.19
N SER A 16 0.26 -3.93 5.64
CA SER A 16 -0.83 -3.23 4.96
C SER A 16 -0.59 -3.25 3.46
N ILE A 17 -1.62 -3.60 2.69
CA ILE A 17 -1.58 -3.66 1.23
C ILE A 17 -2.87 -3.07 0.67
N GLY A 18 -2.79 -2.37 -0.46
CA GLY A 18 -3.97 -1.73 -1.02
C GLY A 18 -3.72 -0.99 -2.31
N TRP A 19 -4.75 -0.26 -2.76
CA TRP A 19 -4.70 0.61 -3.93
C TRP A 19 -4.75 2.09 -3.53
N ASP A 20 -3.74 2.86 -3.93
CA ASP A 20 -3.71 4.31 -3.85
C ASP A 20 -4.15 4.90 -5.19
N ARG A 21 -5.42 5.33 -5.27
CA ARG A 21 -5.99 5.93 -6.49
C ARG A 21 -5.29 7.24 -6.86
N PRO A 22 -5.08 8.20 -5.95
CA PRO A 22 -4.22 9.34 -6.25
C PRO A 22 -2.89 8.90 -6.85
N LEU A 23 -2.05 8.12 -6.19
CA LEU A 23 -0.76 7.76 -6.77
C LEU A 23 -0.86 6.82 -7.98
N GLY A 24 -2.02 6.24 -8.26
CA GLY A 24 -2.19 5.31 -9.37
C GLY A 24 -1.32 4.06 -9.21
N THR A 25 -1.10 3.65 -7.95
CA THR A 25 -0.20 2.56 -7.59
C THR A 25 -0.84 1.68 -6.52
N PHE A 26 -0.56 0.39 -6.57
CA PHE A 26 -0.69 -0.45 -5.38
C PHE A 26 0.39 -0.07 -4.37
N PHE A 27 0.17 -0.39 -3.10
CA PHE A 27 1.18 -0.17 -2.07
C PHE A 27 1.29 -1.38 -1.15
N VAL A 28 2.46 -1.51 -0.53
CA VAL A 28 2.72 -2.44 0.58
C VAL A 28 3.50 -1.68 1.64
N GLN A 29 3.00 -1.67 2.87
CA GLN A 29 3.66 -1.09 4.03
C GLN A 29 3.78 -2.15 5.12
N VAL A 30 5.00 -2.32 5.63
CA VAL A 30 5.30 -3.24 6.73
C VAL A 30 5.78 -2.42 7.92
N LEU A 31 5.05 -2.54 9.03
CA LEU A 31 5.38 -1.91 10.29
C LEU A 31 5.72 -2.97 11.33
N ARG A 32 6.67 -2.68 12.20
CA ARG A 32 6.94 -3.48 13.40
C ARG A 32 7.24 -2.57 14.59
N PRO A 33 7.17 -3.07 15.83
CA PRO A 33 7.50 -2.27 17.00
C PRO A 33 8.93 -1.75 16.92
N HIS A 34 9.12 -0.47 17.24
CA HIS A 34 10.43 0.17 17.23
C HIS A 34 11.35 -0.50 18.26
N PRO A 35 12.60 -0.85 17.91
CA PRO A 35 13.47 -1.65 18.77
C PRO A 35 13.89 -0.96 20.07
N HIS A 36 13.74 0.38 20.14
CA HIS A 36 14.22 1.19 21.26
C HIS A 36 13.19 2.14 21.86
N LEU A 37 12.00 2.28 21.25
CA LEU A 37 11.01 3.28 21.65
C LEU A 37 9.69 2.57 21.91
N THR A 38 9.34 2.43 23.19
CA THR A 38 8.14 1.71 23.61
C THR A 38 6.88 2.40 23.08
N GLY A 39 6.05 1.65 22.35
CA GLY A 39 4.78 2.13 21.81
C GLY A 39 4.89 2.82 20.45
N GLU A 40 6.09 2.96 19.90
CA GLU A 40 6.32 3.45 18.55
C GLU A 40 6.54 2.27 17.59
N ASP A 41 6.19 2.47 16.32
CA ASP A 41 6.46 1.53 15.23
C ASP A 41 7.52 2.10 14.28
N GLU A 42 8.32 1.21 13.69
CA GLU A 42 9.19 1.56 12.57
C GLU A 42 8.67 0.97 11.24
N THR A 43 8.92 1.69 10.15
CA THR A 43 8.63 1.20 8.79
C THR A 43 9.79 0.33 8.31
N VAL A 44 9.53 -0.96 8.13
CA VAL A 44 10.51 -1.94 7.67
C VAL A 44 10.59 -1.98 6.14
N ALA A 45 9.43 -1.84 5.49
CA ALA A 45 9.32 -1.79 4.04
C ALA A 45 8.16 -0.89 3.64
N TRP A 46 8.37 -0.10 2.58
CA TRP A 46 7.32 0.66 1.93
C TRP A 46 7.54 0.62 0.42
N HIS A 47 6.57 0.07 -0.30
CA HIS A 47 6.48 0.09 -1.76
C HIS A 47 5.20 0.79 -2.18
N GLY A 48 5.22 1.47 -3.33
CA GLY A 48 4.08 2.26 -3.81
C GLY A 48 3.98 3.63 -3.17
N ALA A 49 5.12 4.23 -2.83
CA ALA A 49 5.20 5.60 -2.30
C ALA A 49 5.31 6.65 -3.41
N HIS A 50 5.54 6.23 -4.66
CA HIS A 50 5.63 7.08 -5.84
C HIS A 50 4.50 6.82 -6.84
N PRO A 51 4.14 7.83 -7.66
CA PRO A 51 3.14 7.66 -8.70
C PRO A 51 3.48 6.49 -9.64
N GLY A 52 2.54 5.56 -9.82
CA GLY A 52 2.68 4.42 -10.74
C GLY A 52 3.79 3.42 -10.41
N GLU A 53 4.36 3.44 -9.20
CA GLU A 53 5.50 2.60 -8.82
C GLU A 53 5.21 1.09 -8.92
N LEU A 54 4.01 0.68 -8.49
CA LEU A 54 3.58 -0.69 -8.40
C LEU A 54 2.24 -0.86 -9.11
N THR A 55 2.29 -1.31 -10.36
CA THR A 55 1.16 -1.25 -11.30
C THR A 55 0.26 -2.48 -11.29
N THR A 56 0.61 -3.55 -10.57
CA THR A 56 -0.18 -4.79 -10.55
C THR A 56 -0.43 -5.30 -9.12
N ALA A 57 -1.65 -5.80 -8.89
CA ALA A 57 -2.02 -6.44 -7.63
C ALA A 57 -1.13 -7.67 -7.33
N ALA A 58 -0.79 -8.45 -8.35
CA ALA A 58 0.08 -9.62 -8.20
C ALA A 58 1.49 -9.27 -7.68
N ALA A 59 2.08 -8.17 -8.18
CA ALA A 59 3.37 -7.71 -7.67
C ALA A 59 3.26 -7.26 -6.21
N ALA A 60 2.19 -6.55 -5.84
CA ALA A 60 1.95 -6.17 -4.45
C ALA A 60 1.79 -7.38 -3.52
N VAL A 61 1.01 -8.38 -3.93
CA VAL A 61 0.87 -9.63 -3.17
C VAL A 61 2.19 -10.39 -3.06
N THR A 62 3.01 -10.41 -4.12
CA THR A 62 4.34 -11.05 -4.10
C THR A 62 5.32 -10.38 -3.12
N ILE A 63 5.21 -9.06 -2.96
CA ILE A 63 6.01 -8.32 -1.97
C ILE A 63 5.47 -8.60 -0.57
N ALA A 64 4.16 -8.47 -0.37
CA ALA A 64 3.52 -8.64 0.93
C ALA A 64 3.63 -10.08 1.46
N SER A 65 3.65 -11.10 0.59
CA SER A 65 3.76 -12.52 0.98
C SER A 65 5.11 -12.88 1.61
N ARG A 66 6.12 -12.01 1.48
CA ARG A 66 7.39 -12.16 2.21
C ARG A 66 7.24 -11.90 3.71
N TRP A 67 6.16 -11.23 4.10
CA TRP A 67 5.96 -10.67 5.43
C TRP A 67 4.72 -11.19 6.14
N ALA A 68 3.72 -11.71 5.42
CA ALA A 68 2.46 -12.20 5.96
C ALA A 68 1.92 -13.39 5.16
N ASP A 69 1.14 -14.24 5.81
CA ASP A 69 0.28 -15.20 5.14
C ASP A 69 -0.95 -14.48 4.57
N LEU A 70 -1.16 -14.58 3.26
CA LEU A 70 -2.19 -13.82 2.55
C LEU A 70 -3.26 -14.75 1.97
N PRO A 71 -4.54 -14.30 1.91
CA PRO A 71 -5.58 -15.02 1.19
C PRO A 71 -5.21 -15.22 -0.28
N ALA A 72 -5.50 -16.41 -0.83
CA ALA A 72 -5.15 -16.77 -2.21
C ALA A 72 -5.86 -15.89 -3.26
N ASP A 73 -7.00 -15.32 -2.91
CA ASP A 73 -7.81 -14.44 -3.75
C ASP A 73 -7.51 -12.95 -3.58
N LEU A 74 -6.57 -12.57 -2.70
CA LEU A 74 -6.29 -11.17 -2.39
C LEU A 74 -5.94 -10.32 -3.62
N ALA A 75 -5.23 -10.89 -4.60
CA ALA A 75 -4.91 -10.18 -5.83
C ALA A 75 -6.19 -9.79 -6.63
N ILE A 76 -7.21 -10.64 -6.60
CA ILE A 76 -8.51 -10.37 -7.25
C ILE A 76 -9.25 -9.26 -6.51
N THR A 77 -9.25 -9.31 -5.17
CA THR A 77 -9.82 -8.25 -4.33
C THR A 77 -9.18 -6.89 -4.60
N LEU A 78 -7.85 -6.84 -4.62
CA LEU A 78 -7.09 -5.61 -4.87
C LEU A 78 -7.36 -5.03 -6.26
N GLU A 79 -7.44 -5.89 -7.28
CA GLU A 79 -7.78 -5.45 -8.63
C GLU A 79 -9.23 -4.93 -8.70
N THR A 80 -10.15 -5.57 -7.99
CA THR A 80 -11.54 -5.11 -7.87
C THR A 80 -11.60 -3.74 -7.22
N ASP A 81 -10.87 -3.53 -6.11
CA ASP A 81 -10.78 -2.22 -5.44
C ASP A 81 -10.26 -1.13 -6.39
N ARG A 82 -9.24 -1.45 -7.19
CA ARG A 82 -8.71 -0.55 -8.21
C ARG A 82 -9.80 -0.18 -9.22
N LEU A 83 -10.52 -1.17 -9.74
CA LEU A 83 -11.59 -0.98 -10.73
C LEU A 83 -12.75 -0.15 -10.18
N MET A 84 -13.11 -0.30 -8.91
CA MET A 84 -14.16 0.51 -8.26
C MET A 84 -13.82 2.00 -8.17
N THR A 85 -12.57 2.37 -8.43
CA THR A 85 -12.12 3.76 -8.48
C THR A 85 -12.04 4.35 -9.88
N LEU A 86 -12.36 3.57 -10.93
CA LEU A 86 -12.39 4.07 -12.30
C LEU A 86 -13.40 5.21 -12.45
N GLY A 87 -13.02 6.23 -13.23
CA GLY A 87 -13.85 7.42 -13.44
C GLY A 87 -13.82 8.44 -12.30
N GLN A 88 -13.14 8.15 -11.20
CA GLN A 88 -12.90 9.13 -10.14
C GLN A 88 -11.67 9.97 -10.45
N SER A 89 -11.82 11.30 -10.42
CA SER A 89 -10.73 12.25 -10.56
C SER A 89 -10.20 12.73 -9.20
N ASP A 90 -8.98 13.24 -9.21
CA ASP A 90 -8.46 14.00 -8.06
C ASP A 90 -9.13 15.36 -7.96
N GLY A 91 -9.34 15.81 -6.72
CA GLY A 91 -9.67 17.21 -6.46
C GLY A 91 -8.46 18.14 -6.63
N GLU A 92 -8.70 19.44 -6.73
CA GLU A 92 -7.66 20.46 -6.95
C GLU A 92 -6.52 20.39 -5.92
N ALA A 93 -6.83 20.17 -4.65
CA ALA A 93 -5.83 20.03 -3.59
C ALA A 93 -4.92 18.80 -3.79
N GLN A 94 -5.48 17.67 -4.24
CA GLN A 94 -4.72 16.45 -4.51
C GLN A 94 -3.81 16.63 -5.72
N ILE A 95 -4.29 17.30 -6.77
CA ILE A 95 -3.50 17.67 -7.95
C ILE A 95 -2.34 18.58 -7.54
N ALA A 96 -2.62 19.64 -6.76
CA ALA A 96 -1.61 20.59 -6.32
C ALA A 96 -0.53 19.94 -5.44
N ILE A 97 -0.92 19.04 -4.52
CA ILE A 97 0.02 18.29 -3.69
C ILE A 97 0.90 17.38 -4.53
N LYS A 98 0.32 16.61 -5.46
CA LYS A 98 1.11 15.74 -6.33
C LYS A 98 2.15 16.50 -7.15
N ARG A 99 1.75 17.61 -7.76
CA ARG A 99 2.65 18.50 -8.51
C ARG A 99 3.80 18.98 -7.63
N ARG A 100 3.51 19.33 -6.37
CA ARG A 100 4.51 19.79 -5.40
C ARG A 100 5.51 18.70 -5.01
N PHE A 101 5.08 17.45 -4.84
CA PHE A 101 5.93 16.36 -4.35
C PHE A 101 6.59 15.53 -5.45
N PHE A 102 5.97 15.40 -6.62
CA PHE A 102 6.39 14.46 -7.67
C PHE A 102 6.65 15.12 -9.03
N GLY A 103 6.39 16.41 -9.19
CA GLY A 103 6.56 17.12 -10.47
C GLY A 103 5.36 16.96 -11.41
N ASP A 104 5.54 17.45 -12.65
CA ASP A 104 4.58 17.34 -13.76
C ASP A 104 4.78 16.05 -14.57
#